data_AF-A0AAE3HBR4-F1
#
_entry.id   AF-A0AAE3HBR4-F1
#
_cell.length_a   1.000
_cell.length_b   1.000
_cell.length_c   1.000
_cell.angle_alpha   90.00
_cell.angle_beta   90.00
_cell.angle_gamma   90.00
#
_symmetry.space_group_name_H-M   'P 1'
#
loop_
_entity.id
_entity.type
_entity.pdbx_description
1 polymer ?
#
loop_
_entity_poly.entity_id
_entity_poly.type
_entity_poly.pdbx_seq_one_letter_code
_entity_poly.pdbx_strand_id
1 'polypeptide(L)'
;MQIVLEKIKASKQEHNLQHLNKINEGGFKNPLSSLEGDIMDSKKRSSIAIESDVKVVFDWSMEKFDSKTTSKHVQKLLEMAHDDSWSKLIEKAQKAKLVCEKHNLPYVTICVDCDKPMCPKCDVTAHIEMGHRVNRFCRKHEVGYHTVCLLCESEKWTDVINVPFIKPVGLKEKLEIDAEKLVLIDTRGDSEWYEGYLPGSKHIKWSDFRDEKSEGYNELKEIVKQNRDKQFVLISQGYPKKKKDEVKGSARGFLAAVELKTFHGVEDVVVLDGGWTAFHALYPEIVEGHKQNGKCGICAYYKRS
;
A
#
# COMPACT_ATOMS: atom_id res chain seq x y z
N MET A 1 -23.18 33.09 30.08
CA MET A 1 -22.28 32.17 29.36
C MET A 1 -21.02 32.85 28.84
N GLN A 2 -21.10 34.05 28.25
CA GLN A 2 -19.95 34.80 27.72
C GLN A 2 -18.89 35.18 28.78
N ILE A 3 -19.32 35.52 30.00
CA ILE A 3 -18.42 35.87 31.13
C ILE A 3 -17.59 34.67 31.63
N VAL A 4 -18.10 33.44 31.48
CA VAL A 4 -17.39 32.22 31.88
C VAL A 4 -16.30 31.87 30.87
N LEU A 5 -16.55 32.09 29.59
CA LEU A 5 -15.57 31.87 28.52
C LEU A 5 -14.40 32.87 28.58
N GLU A 6 -14.65 34.12 28.97
CA GLU A 6 -13.61 35.14 29.18
C GLU A 6 -12.68 34.75 30.36
N LYS A 7 -13.24 34.26 31.48
CA LYS A 7 -12.44 33.81 32.63
C LYS A 7 -11.57 32.58 32.33
N ILE A 8 -12.03 31.67 31.49
CA ILE A 8 -11.25 30.48 31.07
C ILE A 8 -10.10 30.88 30.14
N LYS A 9 -10.28 31.90 29.28
CA LYS A 9 -9.20 32.41 28.42
C LYS A 9 -8.12 33.14 29.22
N ALA A 10 -8.51 33.93 30.22
CA ALA A 10 -7.56 34.64 31.09
C ALA A 10 -6.69 33.66 31.92
N SER A 11 -7.29 32.61 32.49
CA SER A 11 -6.57 31.60 33.27
C SER A 11 -5.56 30.80 32.44
N LYS A 12 -5.86 30.52 31.16
CA LYS A 12 -4.91 29.85 30.24
C LYS A 12 -3.71 30.73 29.87
N GLN A 13 -3.88 32.06 29.81
CA GLN A 13 -2.77 32.97 29.53
C GLN A 13 -1.81 33.08 30.73
N GLU A 14 -2.32 33.13 31.97
CA GLU A 14 -1.48 33.17 33.18
C GLU A 14 -0.67 31.89 33.38
N HIS A 15 -1.26 30.72 33.08
CA HIS A 15 -0.57 29.44 33.24
C HIS A 15 0.57 29.23 32.22
N ASN A 16 0.46 29.80 31.02
CA ASN A 16 1.52 29.76 30.00
C ASN A 16 2.68 30.70 30.32
N LEU A 17 2.42 31.87 30.93
CA LEU A 17 3.45 32.82 31.34
C LEU A 17 4.32 32.28 32.50
N GLN A 18 3.73 31.54 33.43
CA GLN A 18 4.48 30.91 34.53
C GLN A 18 5.39 29.77 34.07
N HIS A 19 5.07 29.09 32.96
CA HIS A 19 5.85 27.97 32.45
C HIS A 19 7.08 28.43 31.64
N LEU A 20 7.01 29.60 30.99
CA LEU A 20 8.12 30.17 30.23
C LEU A 20 9.21 30.79 31.13
N ASN A 21 8.84 31.34 32.29
CA ASN A 21 9.81 31.91 33.23
C ASN A 21 10.66 30.87 33.98
N LYS A 22 10.25 29.59 34.02
CA LYS A 22 11.01 28.53 34.69
C LYS A 22 12.12 27.89 33.83
N ILE A 23 12.19 28.22 32.54
CA ILE A 23 13.14 27.58 31.61
C ILE A 23 14.49 28.34 31.54
N ASN A 24 14.58 29.58 32.04
CA ASN A 24 15.77 30.43 31.84
C ASN A 24 16.80 30.48 32.98
N GLU A 25 16.67 29.70 34.07
CA GLU A 25 17.59 29.79 35.23
C GLU A 25 18.45 28.54 35.51
N GLY A 26 18.48 27.55 34.63
CA GLY A 26 19.20 26.30 34.85
C GLY A 26 20.47 26.13 34.01
N GLY A 27 21.58 26.78 34.39
CA GLY A 27 22.90 26.57 33.76
C GLY A 27 23.42 25.14 33.97
N PHE A 28 23.43 24.34 32.91
CA PHE A 28 23.98 22.98 32.92
C PHE A 28 25.46 22.97 32.49
N LYS A 29 26.35 22.71 33.46
CA LYS A 29 27.73 22.28 33.21
C LYS A 29 27.72 20.79 32.85
N ASN A 30 28.48 20.43 31.83
CA ASN A 30 28.60 19.08 31.30
C ASN A 30 29.87 18.42 31.85
N PRO A 31 29.80 17.32 32.61
CA PRO A 31 30.94 16.44 32.83
C PRO A 31 30.70 15.13 32.07
N LEU A 32 31.28 15.06 30.88
CA LEU A 32 31.51 13.82 30.14
C LEU A 32 32.65 13.07 30.83
N SER A 33 32.32 12.01 31.56
CA SER A 33 33.14 10.79 31.65
C SER A 33 32.48 9.77 32.58
N SER A 34 32.47 8.52 32.12
CA SER A 34 32.20 7.28 32.85
C SER A 34 30.77 7.07 33.36
N LEU A 35 30.00 6.27 32.61
CA LEU A 35 29.07 5.26 33.11
C LEU A 35 28.54 4.46 31.90
N GLU A 36 29.31 3.48 31.46
CA GLU A 36 28.78 2.34 30.70
C GLU A 36 28.00 1.48 31.69
N GLY A 37 26.72 1.80 31.87
CA GLY A 37 25.75 0.97 32.58
C GLY A 37 24.65 0.60 31.60
N ASP A 38 24.30 -0.68 31.56
CA ASP A 38 23.20 -1.23 30.77
C ASP A 38 21.94 -0.36 30.91
N ILE A 39 21.65 0.44 29.89
CA ILE A 39 20.40 1.17 29.77
C ILE A 39 19.34 0.11 29.44
N MET A 40 18.78 -0.51 30.49
CA MET A 40 17.47 -1.13 30.38
C MET A 40 16.51 -0.02 29.97
N ASP A 41 16.08 -0.10 28.71
CA ASP A 41 15.10 0.77 28.09
C ASP A 41 13.78 0.70 28.89
N SER A 42 13.71 1.52 29.94
CA SER A 42 12.52 1.63 30.78
C SER A 42 11.46 2.29 29.91
N LYS A 43 10.68 1.47 29.20
CA LYS A 43 9.50 1.90 28.46
C LYS A 43 8.70 2.80 29.38
N LYS A 44 8.74 4.11 29.11
CA LYS A 44 8.08 5.14 29.93
C LYS A 44 6.65 4.68 30.15
N ARG A 45 6.31 4.32 31.39
CA ARG A 45 4.94 3.92 31.73
C ARG A 45 4.06 5.15 31.56
N SER A 46 3.16 5.12 30.59
CA SER A 46 2.10 6.10 30.46
C SER A 46 1.14 5.92 31.64
N SER A 47 1.00 6.93 32.50
CA SER A 47 -0.09 6.99 33.48
C SER A 47 -1.26 7.77 32.89
N ILE A 48 -2.47 7.24 33.06
CA ILE A 48 -3.70 7.97 32.75
C ILE A 48 -4.26 8.46 34.08
N ALA A 49 -4.35 9.77 34.26
CA ALA A 49 -5.06 10.35 35.39
C ALA A 49 -6.56 10.26 35.12
N ILE A 50 -7.32 9.74 36.08
CA ILE A 50 -8.78 9.68 36.04
C ILE A 50 -9.36 10.36 37.27
N GLU A 51 -10.52 10.99 37.12
CA GLU A 51 -11.24 11.63 38.21
C GLU A 51 -11.77 10.59 39.21
N SER A 52 -12.01 11.01 40.45
CA SER A 52 -12.35 10.09 41.55
C SER A 52 -13.68 9.36 41.33
N ASP A 53 -14.66 10.02 40.74
CA ASP A 53 -15.97 9.45 40.38
C ASP A 53 -15.86 8.48 39.19
N VAL A 54 -15.08 8.84 38.16
CA VAL A 54 -14.74 7.95 37.04
C VAL A 54 -14.08 6.68 37.54
N LYS A 55 -13.20 6.78 38.55
CA LYS A 55 -12.57 5.61 39.18
C LYS A 55 -13.60 4.66 39.78
N VAL A 56 -14.61 5.17 40.49
CA VAL A 56 -15.67 4.33 41.10
C VAL A 56 -16.42 3.53 40.04
N VAL A 57 -16.83 4.18 38.94
CA VAL A 57 -17.51 3.52 37.81
C VAL A 57 -16.58 2.50 37.14
N PHE A 58 -15.31 2.85 36.98
CA PHE A 58 -14.32 1.98 36.35
C PHE A 58 -14.03 0.71 37.17
N ASP A 59 -13.87 0.84 38.50
CA ASP A 59 -13.67 -0.29 39.41
C ASP A 59 -14.88 -1.25 39.38
N TRP A 60 -16.10 -0.71 39.43
CA TRP A 60 -17.34 -1.50 39.32
C TRP A 60 -17.41 -2.28 38.00
N SER A 61 -17.05 -1.64 36.88
CA SER A 61 -16.99 -2.28 35.57
C SER A 61 -15.93 -3.37 35.53
N MET A 62 -14.74 -3.14 36.10
CA MET A 62 -13.66 -4.14 36.16
C MET A 62 -14.11 -5.42 36.87
N GLU A 63 -14.83 -5.30 38.00
CA GLU A 63 -15.40 -6.42 38.74
C GLU A 63 -16.44 -7.18 37.89
N LYS A 64 -17.39 -6.44 37.28
CA LYS A 64 -18.44 -7.03 36.43
C LYS A 64 -17.90 -7.84 35.24
N PHE A 65 -16.78 -7.40 34.68
CA PHE A 65 -16.14 -8.04 33.52
C PHE A 65 -15.00 -9.01 33.91
N ASP A 66 -14.86 -9.37 35.19
CA ASP A 66 -13.79 -10.23 35.73
C ASP A 66 -12.40 -9.87 35.15
N SER A 67 -12.04 -8.59 35.27
CA SER A 67 -10.81 -8.04 34.69
C SER A 67 -9.76 -7.82 35.76
N LYS A 68 -8.73 -8.68 35.78
CA LYS A 68 -7.65 -8.62 36.78
C LYS A 68 -6.74 -7.39 36.69
N THR A 69 -6.74 -6.69 35.55
CA THR A 69 -5.89 -5.51 35.31
C THR A 69 -6.63 -4.46 34.50
N THR A 70 -6.30 -3.19 34.71
CA THR A 70 -6.81 -2.05 33.93
C THR A 70 -6.63 -2.27 32.43
N SER A 71 -5.46 -2.72 31.99
CA SER A 71 -5.18 -2.95 30.57
C SER A 71 -6.07 -4.04 29.95
N LYS A 72 -6.30 -5.15 30.66
CA LYS A 72 -7.23 -6.20 30.17
C LYS A 72 -8.67 -5.71 30.15
N HIS A 73 -9.05 -4.89 31.12
CA HIS A 73 -10.39 -4.31 31.14
C HIS A 73 -10.62 -3.37 29.95
N VAL A 74 -9.70 -2.43 29.73
CA VAL A 74 -9.75 -1.50 28.58
C VAL A 74 -9.77 -2.27 27.25
N GLN A 75 -8.94 -3.31 27.12
CA GLN A 75 -8.97 -4.19 25.95
C GLN A 75 -10.37 -4.78 25.72
N LYS A 76 -10.99 -5.41 26.73
CA LYS A 76 -12.34 -5.99 26.61
C LYS A 76 -13.38 -4.95 26.21
N LEU A 77 -13.34 -3.76 26.84
CA LEU A 77 -14.26 -2.67 26.51
C LEU A 77 -14.12 -2.22 25.05
N LEU A 78 -12.89 -2.12 24.54
CA LEU A 78 -12.63 -1.76 23.14
C LEU A 78 -13.05 -2.87 22.17
N GLU A 79 -12.77 -4.13 22.49
CA GLU A 79 -13.21 -5.29 21.70
C GLU A 79 -14.73 -5.32 21.57
N MET A 80 -15.46 -5.09 22.67
CA MET A 80 -16.92 -5.01 22.68
C MET A 80 -17.46 -3.79 21.93
N ALA A 81 -16.86 -2.62 22.12
CA ALA A 81 -17.33 -1.38 21.49
C ALA A 81 -17.20 -1.39 19.97
N HIS A 82 -16.22 -2.13 19.44
CA HIS A 82 -15.93 -2.19 18.01
C HIS A 82 -16.33 -3.52 17.36
N ASP A 83 -16.87 -4.47 18.12
CA ASP A 83 -17.18 -5.84 17.67
C ASP A 83 -16.00 -6.50 16.93
N ASP A 84 -14.80 -6.40 17.51
CA ASP A 84 -13.57 -6.85 16.89
C ASP A 84 -12.59 -7.42 17.92
N SER A 85 -11.73 -8.34 17.48
CA SER A 85 -10.64 -8.83 18.33
C SER A 85 -9.56 -7.78 18.54
N TRP A 86 -8.86 -7.84 19.67
CA TRP A 86 -7.78 -6.92 20.01
C TRP A 86 -6.68 -6.85 18.94
N SER A 87 -6.34 -7.99 18.33
CA SER A 87 -5.39 -8.05 17.23
C SER A 87 -5.81 -7.19 16.03
N LYS A 88 -7.10 -7.22 15.66
CA LYS A 88 -7.65 -6.39 14.58
C LYS A 88 -7.72 -4.92 14.96
N LEU A 89 -8.04 -4.61 16.22
CA LEU A 89 -8.07 -3.23 16.71
C LEU A 89 -6.68 -2.59 16.70
N ILE A 90 -5.64 -3.33 17.10
CA ILE A 90 -4.25 -2.87 16.96
C ILE A 90 -3.93 -2.59 15.49
N GLU A 91 -4.27 -3.51 14.58
CA GLU A 91 -4.03 -3.32 13.15
C GLU A 91 -4.74 -2.08 12.61
N LYS A 92 -6.02 -1.88 12.95
CA LYS A 92 -6.80 -0.69 12.57
C LYS A 92 -6.17 0.59 13.12
N ALA A 93 -5.80 0.61 14.40
CA ALA A 93 -5.18 1.76 15.04
C ALA A 93 -3.81 2.10 14.43
N GLN A 94 -2.99 1.10 14.12
CA GLN A 94 -1.71 1.28 13.42
C GLN A 94 -1.94 1.83 12.00
N LYS A 95 -2.88 1.26 11.24
CA LYS A 95 -3.23 1.74 9.90
C LYS A 95 -3.74 3.19 9.92
N ALA A 96 -4.50 3.58 10.94
CA ALA A 96 -5.05 4.93 11.07
C ALA A 96 -3.99 6.01 11.35
N LYS A 97 -2.85 5.65 11.97
CA LYS A 97 -1.75 6.60 12.23
C LYS A 97 -0.85 6.85 11.02
N LEU A 98 -0.87 5.94 10.05
CA LEU A 98 0.05 5.95 8.91
C LEU A 98 -0.65 6.44 7.64
N VAL A 99 -1.30 7.60 7.77
CA VAL A 99 -2.01 8.30 6.71
C VAL A 99 -1.40 9.67 6.47
N CYS A 100 -1.36 10.08 5.21
CA CYS A 100 -0.93 11.40 4.79
C CYS A 100 -1.88 12.47 5.30
N GLU A 101 -1.34 13.46 6.00
CA GLU A 101 -2.11 14.58 6.56
C GLU A 101 -2.86 15.38 5.48
N LYS A 102 -2.27 15.53 4.29
CA LYS A 102 -2.85 16.32 3.20
C LYS A 102 -4.00 15.60 2.49
N HIS A 103 -3.88 14.29 2.27
CA HIS A 103 -4.82 13.54 1.43
C HIS A 103 -5.68 12.53 2.19
N ASN A 104 -5.40 12.32 3.48
CA ASN A 104 -6.01 11.30 4.32
C ASN A 104 -5.96 9.89 3.69
N LEU A 105 -4.86 9.61 2.97
CA LEU A 105 -4.62 8.33 2.32
C LEU A 105 -3.42 7.65 2.98
N PRO A 106 -3.41 6.31 3.10
CA PRO A 106 -2.29 5.63 3.72
C PRO A 106 -0.97 5.86 3.00
N TYR A 107 0.12 5.92 3.77
CA TYR A 107 1.46 6.02 3.23
C TYR A 107 1.85 4.75 2.49
N VAL A 108 2.47 4.92 1.32
CA VAL A 108 2.89 3.83 0.42
C VAL A 108 4.31 3.98 -0.07
N THR A 109 4.85 5.20 -0.05
CA THR A 109 6.23 5.53 -0.40
C THR A 109 6.86 6.36 0.70
N ILE A 110 8.18 6.49 0.69
CA ILE A 110 8.95 7.35 1.58
C ILE A 110 10.10 7.95 0.80
N CYS A 111 10.24 9.27 0.87
CA CYS A 111 11.44 9.94 0.38
C CYS A 111 12.53 9.76 1.44
N VAL A 112 13.53 8.92 1.16
CA VAL A 112 14.60 8.58 2.11
C VAL A 112 15.40 9.82 2.48
N ASP A 113 15.65 10.70 1.50
CA ASP A 113 16.46 11.89 1.73
C ASP A 113 15.73 12.98 2.52
N CYS A 114 14.39 12.93 2.58
CA CYS A 114 13.58 13.86 3.38
C CYS A 114 13.02 13.21 4.66
N ASP A 115 13.27 11.92 4.86
CA ASP A 115 12.61 11.08 5.86
C ASP A 115 11.08 11.28 5.92
N LYS A 116 10.46 11.40 4.74
CA LYS A 116 9.06 11.82 4.62
C LYS A 116 8.21 10.73 3.96
N PRO A 117 7.29 10.08 4.70
CA PRO A 117 6.35 9.14 4.11
C PRO A 117 5.31 9.88 3.25
N MET A 118 4.90 9.23 2.16
CA MET A 118 4.07 9.80 1.10
C MET A 118 2.96 8.81 0.71
N CYS A 119 1.76 9.32 0.46
CA CYS A 119 0.63 8.54 -0.06
C CYS A 119 0.62 8.58 -1.61
N PRO A 120 -0.22 7.79 -2.30
CA PRO A 120 -0.23 7.76 -3.77
C PRO A 120 -0.59 9.09 -4.45
N LYS A 121 -1.24 10.02 -3.73
CA LYS A 121 -1.58 11.36 -4.23
C LYS A 121 -0.51 12.42 -3.94
N CYS A 122 0.53 12.08 -3.18
CA CYS A 122 1.67 12.98 -3.03
C CYS A 122 2.44 13.05 -4.36
N ASP A 123 3.09 14.19 -4.61
CA ASP A 123 3.88 14.39 -5.81
C ASP A 123 5.24 13.66 -5.70
N VAL A 124 5.18 12.35 -5.90
CA VAL A 124 6.37 11.48 -5.86
C VAL A 124 7.31 11.83 -7.00
N THR A 125 6.77 12.23 -8.15
CA THR A 125 7.54 12.62 -9.34
C THR A 125 8.43 13.82 -9.05
N ALA A 126 7.93 14.85 -8.37
CA ALA A 126 8.76 15.99 -7.97
C ALA A 126 9.97 15.57 -7.11
N HIS A 127 9.78 14.63 -6.18
CA HIS A 127 10.90 14.10 -5.39
C HIS A 127 11.94 13.37 -6.27
N ILE A 128 11.48 12.57 -7.23
CA ILE A 128 12.37 11.87 -8.17
C ILE A 128 13.12 12.86 -9.07
N GLU A 129 12.43 13.90 -9.58
CA GLU A 129 13.03 14.95 -10.42
C GLU A 129 14.06 15.80 -9.68
N MET A 130 13.90 15.96 -8.36
CA MET A 130 14.92 16.56 -7.49
C MET A 130 16.15 15.64 -7.27
N GLY A 131 16.14 14.43 -7.80
CA GLY A 131 17.18 13.43 -7.58
C GLY A 131 17.10 12.73 -6.22
N HIS A 132 15.96 12.84 -5.51
CA HIS A 132 15.78 12.14 -4.25
C HIS A 132 15.49 10.65 -4.47
N ARG A 133 15.97 9.84 -3.54
CA ARG A 133 15.70 8.40 -3.43
C ARG A 133 14.33 8.22 -2.81
N VAL A 134 13.38 7.75 -3.61
CA VAL A 134 12.06 7.36 -3.14
C VAL A 134 11.99 5.83 -3.03
N ASN A 135 11.73 5.36 -1.82
CA ASN A 135 11.54 3.94 -1.53
C ASN A 135 10.05 3.64 -1.31
N ARG A 136 9.69 2.37 -1.37
CA ARG A 136 8.37 1.91 -0.92
C ARG A 136 8.32 1.89 0.60
N PHE A 137 7.20 2.29 1.19
CA PHE A 137 7.04 2.37 2.63
C PHE A 137 6.16 1.24 3.15
N CYS A 138 6.67 0.45 4.10
CA CYS A 138 5.87 -0.56 4.78
C CYS A 138 5.19 0.02 6.00
N ARG A 139 3.88 0.23 5.95
CA ARG A 139 3.10 0.65 7.12
C ARG A 139 3.18 -0.30 8.32
N LYS A 140 3.42 -1.59 8.10
CA LYS A 140 3.50 -2.57 9.19
C LYS A 140 4.83 -2.51 9.97
N HIS A 141 5.91 -2.18 9.29
CA HIS A 141 7.26 -2.15 9.88
C HIS A 141 7.81 -0.72 9.99
N GLU A 142 7.08 0.27 9.49
CA GLU A 142 7.42 1.70 9.49
C GLU A 142 8.81 1.99 8.90
N VAL A 143 9.22 1.24 7.88
CA VAL A 143 10.53 1.41 7.21
C VAL A 143 10.38 1.42 5.69
N GLY A 144 11.31 2.12 5.04
CA GLY A 144 11.48 2.15 3.59
C GLY A 144 12.22 0.91 3.08
N TYR A 145 11.82 0.40 1.92
CA TYR A 145 12.50 -0.70 1.22
C TYR A 145 12.79 -0.30 -0.23
N HIS A 146 13.97 -0.65 -0.72
CA HIS A 146 14.34 -0.47 -2.12
C HIS A 146 13.60 -1.42 -3.07
N THR A 147 13.23 -2.60 -2.57
CA THR A 147 12.56 -3.62 -3.40
C THR A 147 11.17 -3.93 -2.85
N VAL A 148 10.99 -4.97 -2.03
CA VAL A 148 9.65 -5.39 -1.60
C VAL A 148 9.64 -5.93 -0.19
N CYS A 149 8.61 -5.56 0.58
CA CYS A 149 8.19 -6.39 1.70
C CYS A 149 7.25 -7.48 1.17
N LEU A 150 7.83 -8.61 0.75
CA LEU A 150 7.12 -9.74 0.10
C LEU A 150 5.94 -10.29 0.92
N LEU A 151 5.96 -10.09 2.24
CA LEU A 151 4.93 -10.57 3.16
C LEU A 151 3.67 -9.71 3.20
N CYS A 152 3.72 -8.47 2.72
CA CYS A 152 2.63 -7.52 2.96
C CYS A 152 2.26 -6.68 1.73
N GLU A 153 2.88 -6.89 0.57
CA GLU A 153 2.76 -5.97 -0.56
C GLU A 153 1.35 -5.93 -1.17
N SER A 154 0.74 -7.07 -1.48
CA SER A 154 -0.59 -7.09 -2.12
C SER A 154 -1.68 -6.51 -1.21
N GLU A 155 -1.72 -6.95 0.05
CA GLU A 155 -2.72 -6.48 1.04
C GLU A 155 -2.57 -4.97 1.34
N LYS A 156 -1.35 -4.42 1.23
CA LYS A 156 -1.12 -2.98 1.43
C LYS A 156 -1.80 -2.11 0.39
N TRP A 157 -1.80 -2.56 -0.86
CA TRP A 157 -2.18 -1.74 -1.99
C TRP A 157 -3.66 -1.84 -2.31
N THR A 158 -4.30 -2.99 -2.08
CA THR A 158 -5.74 -3.16 -2.33
C THR A 158 -6.60 -2.18 -1.53
N ASP A 159 -6.16 -1.83 -0.33
CA ASP A 159 -6.87 -0.88 0.55
C ASP A 159 -6.61 0.60 0.19
N VAL A 160 -5.67 0.88 -0.71
CA VAL A 160 -5.13 2.23 -0.94
C VAL A 160 -5.30 2.68 -2.38
N ILE A 161 -5.07 1.78 -3.33
CA ILE A 161 -5.18 2.04 -4.76
C ILE A 161 -6.22 1.10 -5.33
N ASN A 162 -7.32 1.70 -5.80
CA ASN A 162 -8.31 0.97 -6.55
C ASN A 162 -7.76 0.65 -7.95
N VAL A 163 -7.51 -0.63 -8.21
CA VAL A 163 -7.17 -1.14 -9.54
C VAL A 163 -8.32 -2.02 -10.03
N PRO A 164 -9.16 -1.53 -10.96
CA PRO A 164 -10.24 -2.33 -11.52
C PRO A 164 -9.70 -3.52 -12.32
N PHE A 165 -10.49 -4.60 -12.33
CA PHE A 165 -10.24 -5.77 -13.16
C PHE A 165 -11.17 -5.77 -14.36
N ILE A 166 -10.65 -6.17 -15.53
CA ILE A 166 -11.43 -6.39 -16.75
C ILE A 166 -11.49 -7.88 -17.04
N LYS A 167 -12.69 -8.42 -17.25
CA LYS A 167 -12.87 -9.83 -17.62
C LYS A 167 -12.39 -10.06 -19.06
N PRO A 168 -11.96 -11.28 -19.42
CA PRO A 168 -11.55 -11.58 -20.78
C PRO A 168 -12.57 -11.19 -21.87
N VAL A 169 -13.86 -11.43 -21.63
CA VAL A 169 -14.94 -11.06 -22.56
C VAL A 169 -14.97 -9.55 -22.81
N GLY A 170 -14.90 -8.75 -21.74
CA GLY A 170 -14.88 -7.29 -21.86
C GLY A 170 -13.61 -6.77 -22.54
N LEU A 171 -12.45 -7.40 -22.31
CA LEU A 171 -11.23 -7.02 -23.04
C LEU A 171 -11.36 -7.37 -24.53
N LYS A 172 -11.93 -8.53 -24.85
CA LYS A 172 -12.15 -8.97 -26.23
C LYS A 172 -13.04 -7.99 -27.00
N GLU A 173 -14.17 -7.58 -26.42
CA GLU A 173 -15.07 -6.59 -27.01
C GLU A 173 -14.36 -5.25 -27.26
N LYS A 174 -13.57 -4.76 -26.28
CA LYS A 174 -12.79 -3.53 -26.46
C LYS A 174 -11.74 -3.62 -27.56
N LEU A 175 -11.10 -4.77 -27.71
CA LEU A 175 -10.13 -5.01 -28.79
C LEU A 175 -10.79 -5.03 -30.18
N GLU A 176 -12.09 -5.32 -30.28
CA GLU A 176 -12.82 -5.29 -31.56
C GLU A 176 -13.33 -3.90 -31.92
N ILE A 177 -13.67 -3.10 -30.90
CA ILE A 177 -14.33 -1.80 -31.10
C ILE A 177 -13.31 -0.66 -31.16
N ASP A 178 -12.34 -0.64 -30.24
CA ASP A 178 -11.51 0.53 -29.93
C ASP A 178 -10.05 0.14 -29.57
N ALA A 179 -9.43 -0.77 -30.34
CA ALA A 179 -8.10 -1.29 -30.03
C ALA A 179 -7.03 -0.18 -29.89
N GLU A 180 -7.13 0.89 -30.67
CA GLU A 180 -6.21 2.02 -30.69
C GLU A 180 -6.25 2.87 -29.41
N LYS A 181 -7.34 2.77 -28.62
CA LYS A 181 -7.51 3.43 -27.32
C LYS A 181 -6.95 2.63 -26.15
N LEU A 182 -6.38 1.45 -26.42
CA LEU A 182 -5.79 0.58 -25.42
C LEU A 182 -4.27 0.56 -25.53
N VAL A 183 -3.62 0.44 -24.37
CA VAL A 183 -2.21 0.05 -24.25
C VAL A 183 -2.16 -1.26 -23.51
N LEU A 184 -1.84 -2.33 -24.22
CA LEU A 184 -1.69 -3.65 -23.62
C LEU A 184 -0.25 -3.83 -23.16
N ILE A 185 -0.03 -4.01 -21.86
CA ILE A 185 1.30 -4.34 -21.31
C ILE A 185 1.27 -5.73 -20.71
N ASP A 186 2.11 -6.61 -21.25
CA ASP A 186 2.31 -7.95 -20.75
C ASP A 186 3.51 -8.00 -19.80
N THR A 187 3.24 -8.41 -18.56
CA THR A 187 4.17 -8.39 -17.43
C THR A 187 4.82 -9.75 -17.16
N ARG A 188 4.54 -10.74 -18.02
CA ARG A 188 5.04 -12.10 -17.91
C ARG A 188 6.54 -12.18 -18.17
N GLY A 189 7.15 -13.30 -17.76
CA GLY A 189 8.55 -13.57 -18.08
C GLY A 189 8.75 -13.92 -19.55
N ASP A 190 10.00 -13.90 -20.02
CA ASP A 190 10.35 -14.17 -21.42
C ASP A 190 9.79 -15.52 -21.91
N SER A 191 9.96 -16.59 -21.14
CA SER A 191 9.45 -17.92 -21.51
C SER A 191 7.94 -17.97 -21.66
N GLU A 192 7.21 -17.32 -20.76
CA GLU A 192 5.75 -17.23 -20.77
C GLU A 192 5.27 -16.40 -21.99
N TRP A 193 5.98 -15.32 -22.33
CA TRP A 193 5.70 -14.47 -23.49
C TRP A 193 5.90 -15.22 -24.82
N TYR A 194 6.99 -15.99 -24.94
CA TYR A 194 7.29 -16.77 -26.15
C TYR A 194 6.30 -17.92 -26.42
N GLU A 195 5.55 -18.39 -25.41
CA GLU A 195 4.44 -19.33 -25.62
C GLU A 195 3.27 -18.70 -26.39
N GLY A 196 3.20 -17.38 -26.42
CA GLY A 196 2.24 -16.60 -27.18
C GLY A 196 1.72 -15.40 -26.40
N TYR A 197 1.22 -14.40 -27.11
CA TYR A 197 0.81 -13.11 -26.54
C TYR A 197 -0.39 -12.50 -27.28
N LEU A 198 -0.97 -11.46 -26.68
CA LEU A 198 -2.07 -10.71 -27.28
C LEU A 198 -1.53 -9.80 -28.40
N PRO A 199 -2.15 -9.77 -29.59
CA PRO A 199 -1.73 -8.89 -30.68
C PRO A 199 -1.61 -7.43 -30.22
N GLY A 200 -0.52 -6.77 -30.60
CA GLY A 200 -0.26 -5.38 -30.24
C GLY A 200 0.19 -5.14 -28.78
N SER A 201 0.29 -6.19 -27.95
CA SER A 201 0.82 -6.04 -26.60
C SER A 201 2.33 -5.76 -26.58
N LYS A 202 2.75 -4.96 -25.59
CA LYS A 202 4.14 -4.63 -25.30
C LYS A 202 4.62 -5.49 -24.15
N HIS A 203 5.76 -6.14 -24.33
CA HIS A 203 6.32 -7.04 -23.31
C HIS A 203 7.26 -6.27 -22.40
N ILE A 204 6.81 -6.01 -21.16
CA ILE A 204 7.61 -5.34 -20.13
C ILE A 204 7.55 -6.21 -18.88
N LYS A 205 8.62 -6.95 -18.59
CA LYS A 205 8.63 -7.88 -17.46
C LYS A 205 8.36 -7.15 -16.14
N TRP A 206 7.67 -7.82 -15.21
CA TRP A 206 7.50 -7.29 -13.86
C TRP A 206 8.81 -6.94 -13.13
N SER A 207 9.92 -7.60 -13.44
CA SER A 207 11.25 -7.22 -12.94
C SER A 207 11.63 -5.81 -13.35
N ASP A 208 11.28 -5.43 -14.58
CA ASP A 208 11.76 -4.23 -15.25
C ASP A 208 10.97 -2.99 -14.80
N PHE A 209 9.71 -3.17 -14.38
CA PHE A 209 8.91 -2.10 -13.76
C PHE A 209 9.58 -1.39 -12.57
N ARG A 210 10.59 -2.01 -11.95
CA ARG A 210 11.19 -1.55 -10.69
C ARG A 210 12.68 -1.31 -10.80
N ASP A 211 13.29 -1.71 -11.91
CA ASP A 211 14.70 -1.46 -12.16
C ASP A 211 14.82 -0.26 -13.09
N GLU A 212 15.01 0.93 -12.50
CA GLU A 212 15.11 2.18 -13.25
C GLU A 212 16.24 2.20 -14.29
N LYS A 213 17.20 1.28 -14.17
CA LYS A 213 18.33 1.14 -15.09
C LYS A 213 18.04 0.14 -16.22
N SER A 214 16.97 -0.63 -16.12
CA SER A 214 16.61 -1.62 -17.14
C SER A 214 16.09 -0.94 -18.40
N GLU A 215 16.37 -1.55 -19.56
CA GLU A 215 15.82 -1.09 -20.83
C GLU A 215 14.29 -1.11 -20.83
N GLY A 216 13.68 -2.15 -20.24
CA GLY A 216 12.23 -2.26 -20.11
C GLY A 216 11.60 -1.13 -19.29
N TYR A 217 12.28 -0.61 -18.27
CA TYR A 217 11.78 0.56 -17.53
C TYR A 217 11.79 1.83 -18.38
N ASN A 218 12.84 2.04 -19.17
CA ASN A 218 12.94 3.18 -20.07
C ASN A 218 11.90 3.09 -21.19
N GLU A 219 11.69 1.90 -21.75
CA GLU A 219 10.61 1.65 -22.72
C GLU A 219 9.24 1.96 -22.09
N LEU A 220 9.00 1.49 -20.86
CA LEU A 220 7.75 1.77 -20.14
C LEU A 220 7.51 3.28 -19.98
N LYS A 221 8.53 4.06 -19.60
CA LYS A 221 8.43 5.52 -19.47
C LYS A 221 7.99 6.18 -20.78
N GLU A 222 8.58 5.76 -21.91
CA GLU A 222 8.20 6.29 -23.22
C GLU A 222 6.79 5.87 -23.63
N ILE A 223 6.40 4.61 -23.39
CA ILE A 223 5.02 4.14 -23.64
C ILE A 223 4.02 4.99 -22.84
N VAL A 224 4.26 5.21 -21.55
CA VAL A 224 3.39 6.04 -20.70
C VAL A 224 3.32 7.47 -21.23
N LYS A 225 4.45 8.06 -21.57
CA LYS A 225 4.52 9.43 -22.08
C LYS A 225 3.73 9.61 -23.38
N GLN A 226 3.79 8.64 -24.28
CA GLN A 226 3.15 8.69 -25.60
C GLN A 226 1.65 8.33 -25.59
N ASN A 227 1.14 7.74 -24.51
CA ASN A 227 -0.22 7.19 -24.46
C ASN A 227 -0.99 7.61 -23.20
N ARG A 228 -0.75 8.84 -22.69
CA ARG A 228 -1.38 9.33 -21.45
C ARG A 228 -2.91 9.40 -21.50
N ASP A 229 -3.48 9.46 -22.69
CA ASP A 229 -4.91 9.55 -22.98
C ASP A 229 -5.60 8.18 -23.15
N LYS A 230 -4.84 7.08 -23.07
CA LYS A 230 -5.34 5.72 -23.32
C LYS A 230 -5.52 4.92 -22.04
N GLN A 231 -6.35 3.87 -22.14
CA GLN A 231 -6.50 2.90 -21.05
C GLN A 231 -5.36 1.88 -21.09
N PHE A 232 -4.66 1.73 -19.97
CA PHE A 232 -3.64 0.70 -19.81
C PHE A 232 -4.27 -0.60 -19.30
N VAL A 233 -3.97 -1.71 -19.97
CA VAL A 233 -4.42 -3.06 -19.60
C VAL A 233 -3.22 -3.91 -19.25
N LEU A 234 -3.09 -4.29 -17.99
CA LEU A 234 -2.00 -5.14 -17.51
C LEU A 234 -2.37 -6.61 -17.66
N ILE A 235 -1.51 -7.35 -18.34
CA ILE A 235 -1.64 -8.78 -18.57
C ILE A 235 -0.55 -9.50 -17.79
N SER A 236 -0.92 -10.53 -17.06
CA SER A 236 0.01 -11.43 -16.33
C SER A 236 -0.39 -12.88 -16.60
N GLN A 237 0.40 -13.88 -16.18
CA GLN A 237 0.16 -15.27 -16.58
C GLN A 237 -1.22 -15.80 -16.15
N GLY A 238 -1.60 -15.59 -14.89
CA GLY A 238 -2.72 -16.31 -14.28
C GLY A 238 -2.39 -17.79 -14.04
N TYR A 239 -3.06 -18.44 -13.09
CA TYR A 239 -2.80 -19.85 -12.78
C TYR A 239 -4.12 -20.62 -12.56
N PRO A 240 -4.37 -21.72 -13.30
CA PRO A 240 -5.50 -22.58 -13.01
C PRO A 240 -5.15 -23.45 -11.80
N LYS A 241 -5.91 -23.34 -10.71
CA LYS A 241 -5.67 -24.17 -9.51
C LYS A 241 -6.13 -25.61 -9.71
N LYS A 242 -7.26 -25.81 -10.40
CA LYS A 242 -7.83 -27.11 -10.80
C LYS A 242 -8.63 -26.91 -12.10
N LYS A 243 -8.89 -28.00 -12.84
CA LYS A 243 -9.61 -27.96 -14.14
C LYS A 243 -11.00 -27.30 -14.12
N LYS A 244 -11.62 -27.17 -12.95
CA LYS A 244 -12.95 -26.56 -12.76
C LYS A 244 -12.92 -25.25 -11.97
N ASP A 245 -11.74 -24.85 -11.49
CA ASP A 245 -11.63 -23.62 -10.71
C ASP A 245 -11.51 -22.44 -11.66
N GLU A 246 -12.11 -21.31 -11.27
CA GLU A 246 -11.87 -20.03 -11.93
C GLU A 246 -10.37 -19.70 -11.90
N VAL A 247 -9.83 -19.32 -13.07
CA VAL A 247 -8.42 -18.99 -13.21
C VAL A 247 -8.16 -17.70 -12.44
N LYS A 248 -7.29 -17.76 -11.42
CA LYS A 248 -6.92 -16.57 -10.65
C LYS A 248 -5.76 -15.85 -11.32
N GLY A 249 -5.84 -14.52 -11.38
CA GLY A 249 -4.73 -13.67 -11.86
C GLY A 249 -3.48 -13.79 -10.98
N SER A 250 -2.33 -13.44 -11.55
CA SER A 250 -1.10 -13.27 -10.77
C SER A 250 -1.10 -11.91 -10.08
N ALA A 251 -0.54 -11.83 -8.87
CA ALA A 251 -0.33 -10.53 -8.20
C ALA A 251 0.54 -9.57 -9.02
N ARG A 252 1.37 -10.08 -9.96
CA ARG A 252 2.24 -9.27 -10.83
C ARG A 252 1.48 -8.19 -11.61
N GLY A 253 0.34 -8.55 -12.22
CA GLY A 253 -0.44 -7.59 -13.01
C GLY A 253 -1.02 -6.46 -12.15
N PHE A 254 -1.53 -6.81 -10.96
CA PHE A 254 -2.02 -5.83 -9.99
C PHE A 254 -0.91 -4.91 -9.49
N LEU A 255 0.25 -5.45 -9.12
CA LEU A 255 1.38 -4.65 -8.66
C LEU A 255 1.94 -3.74 -9.77
N ALA A 256 1.98 -4.20 -11.02
CA ALA A 256 2.32 -3.37 -12.18
C ALA A 256 1.34 -2.22 -12.37
N ALA A 257 0.04 -2.46 -12.22
CA ALA A 257 -0.96 -1.40 -12.31
C ALA A 257 -0.82 -0.35 -11.19
N VAL A 258 -0.51 -0.80 -9.97
CA VAL A 258 -0.21 0.08 -8.82
C VAL A 258 1.03 0.94 -9.12
N GLU A 259 2.08 0.37 -9.69
CA GLU A 259 3.27 1.11 -10.11
C GLU A 259 2.93 2.20 -11.14
N LEU A 260 2.15 1.87 -12.18
CA LEU A 260 1.71 2.85 -13.17
C LEU A 260 0.93 4.01 -12.55
N LYS A 261 0.00 3.69 -11.63
CA LYS A 261 -0.80 4.71 -10.93
C LYS A 261 0.06 5.61 -10.04
N THR A 262 1.02 5.02 -9.31
CA THR A 262 1.75 5.71 -8.24
C THR A 262 2.95 6.49 -8.75
N PHE A 263 3.78 5.85 -9.59
CA PHE A 263 5.08 6.40 -10.00
C PHE A 263 5.04 7.02 -11.39
N HIS A 264 4.10 6.59 -12.23
CA HIS A 264 3.95 7.08 -13.60
C HIS A 264 2.71 7.96 -13.80
N GLY A 265 1.87 8.12 -12.76
CA GLY A 265 0.70 9.01 -12.78
C GLY A 265 -0.39 8.60 -13.79
N VAL A 266 -0.45 7.32 -14.16
CA VAL A 266 -1.46 6.81 -15.11
C VAL A 266 -2.77 6.58 -14.37
N GLU A 267 -3.84 7.29 -14.73
CA GLU A 267 -5.12 7.19 -14.01
C GLU A 267 -5.97 5.99 -14.45
N ASP A 268 -6.11 5.80 -15.77
CA ASP A 268 -6.95 4.75 -16.36
C ASP A 268 -6.15 3.46 -16.61
N VAL A 269 -6.12 2.64 -15.57
CA VAL A 269 -5.39 1.37 -15.54
C VAL A 269 -6.31 0.25 -15.05
N VAL A 270 -6.40 -0.83 -15.82
CA VAL A 270 -7.13 -2.06 -15.49
C VAL A 270 -6.20 -3.27 -15.55
N VAL A 271 -6.56 -4.34 -14.84
CA VAL A 271 -5.85 -5.63 -14.88
C VAL A 271 -6.74 -6.69 -15.52
N LEU A 272 -6.21 -7.47 -16.44
CA LEU A 272 -6.93 -8.60 -17.02
C LEU A 272 -7.17 -9.68 -15.96
N ASP A 273 -8.44 -9.91 -15.63
CA ASP A 273 -8.86 -10.91 -14.66
C ASP A 273 -8.53 -12.32 -15.16
N GLY A 274 -7.94 -13.13 -14.27
CA GLY A 274 -7.39 -14.43 -14.61
C GLY A 274 -6.18 -14.40 -15.58
N GLY A 275 -5.72 -13.21 -15.99
CA GLY A 275 -4.54 -13.02 -16.82
C GLY A 275 -4.65 -13.61 -18.23
N TRP A 276 -3.49 -13.79 -18.87
CA TRP A 276 -3.35 -14.40 -20.18
C TRP A 276 -3.96 -15.79 -20.24
N THR A 277 -3.80 -16.60 -19.19
CA THR A 277 -4.37 -17.95 -19.13
C THR A 277 -5.89 -17.93 -19.29
N ALA A 278 -6.60 -17.05 -18.57
CA ALA A 278 -8.05 -16.98 -18.66
C ALA A 278 -8.52 -16.48 -20.02
N PHE A 279 -7.82 -15.50 -20.59
CA PHE A 279 -8.13 -14.99 -21.92
C PHE A 279 -7.89 -16.04 -23.00
N HIS A 280 -6.73 -16.69 -22.99
CA HIS A 280 -6.39 -17.75 -23.93
C HIS A 280 -7.32 -18.97 -23.80
N ALA A 281 -7.80 -19.27 -22.59
CA ALA A 281 -8.80 -20.30 -22.38
C ALA A 281 -10.11 -20.00 -23.13
N LEU A 282 -10.51 -18.74 -23.29
CA LEU A 282 -11.75 -18.37 -23.98
C LEU A 282 -11.55 -18.07 -25.47
N TYR A 283 -10.41 -17.48 -25.83
CA TYR A 283 -10.12 -16.97 -27.18
C TYR A 283 -8.75 -17.45 -27.69
N PRO A 284 -8.55 -18.77 -27.86
CA PRO A 284 -7.26 -19.31 -28.27
C PRO A 284 -6.80 -18.83 -29.66
N GLU A 285 -7.73 -18.45 -30.53
CA GLU A 285 -7.49 -18.02 -31.92
C GLU A 285 -6.85 -16.64 -32.04
N ILE A 286 -6.95 -15.80 -31.00
CA ILE A 286 -6.46 -14.42 -31.02
C ILE A 286 -4.98 -14.34 -30.62
N VAL A 287 -4.45 -15.37 -29.96
CA VAL A 287 -3.10 -15.34 -29.41
C VAL A 287 -2.06 -15.56 -30.51
N GLU A 288 -1.20 -14.55 -30.70
CA GLU A 288 -0.04 -14.62 -31.58
C GLU A 288 1.04 -15.51 -30.96
N GLY A 289 1.81 -16.24 -31.78
CA GLY A 289 2.83 -17.20 -31.33
C GLY A 289 2.45 -18.68 -31.50
N HIS A 290 1.15 -19.01 -31.56
CA HIS A 290 0.70 -20.36 -31.95
C HIS A 290 1.05 -20.75 -33.38
N LYS A 291 1.39 -19.78 -34.22
CA LYS A 291 1.64 -19.95 -35.67
C LYS A 291 2.94 -20.70 -36.02
N GLN A 292 3.74 -21.15 -35.04
CA GLN A 292 5.02 -21.85 -35.26
C GLN A 292 5.07 -23.31 -34.74
N ASN A 293 3.93 -24.03 -34.67
CA ASN A 293 3.84 -25.38 -34.11
C ASN A 293 4.25 -25.50 -32.61
N GLY A 294 4.25 -24.39 -31.88
CA GLY A 294 4.60 -24.36 -30.47
C GLY A 294 3.52 -25.01 -29.60
N LYS A 295 3.90 -26.01 -28.80
CA LYS A 295 3.05 -26.52 -27.73
C LYS A 295 2.98 -25.46 -26.62
N CYS A 296 1.90 -24.69 -26.58
CA CYS A 296 1.61 -23.80 -25.45
C CYS A 296 1.24 -24.63 -24.21
N GLY A 297 1.80 -24.28 -23.04
CA GLY A 297 1.52 -24.98 -21.78
C GLY A 297 0.04 -24.93 -21.39
N ILE A 298 -0.65 -23.85 -21.75
CA ILE A 298 -2.09 -23.69 -21.50
C ILE A 298 -2.93 -24.51 -22.46
N CYS A 299 -2.61 -24.56 -23.76
CA CYS A 299 -3.28 -25.49 -24.69
C CYS A 299 -3.10 -26.94 -24.26
N ALA A 300 -1.89 -27.32 -23.83
CA ALA A 300 -1.62 -28.65 -23.29
C ALA A 300 -2.47 -28.93 -22.04
N TYR A 301 -2.59 -27.96 -21.12
CA TYR A 301 -3.43 -28.07 -19.93
C TYR A 301 -4.92 -28.31 -20.27
N TYR A 302 -5.44 -27.57 -21.26
CA TYR A 302 -6.81 -27.70 -21.75
C TYR A 302 -7.00 -28.83 -22.78
N LYS A 303 -5.95 -29.59 -23.12
CA LYS A 303 -5.96 -30.66 -24.13
C LYS A 303 -6.45 -30.20 -25.50
N ARG A 304 -6.03 -29.01 -25.93
CA ARG A 304 -6.28 -28.48 -27.27
C ARG A 304 -5.13 -28.87 -28.19
N SER A 305 -5.48 -29.41 -29.36
CA SER A 305 -4.56 -29.76 -30.45
C SER A 305 -4.22 -28.54 -31.28
#